data_AF-A0A397C4I2-F1
#
_entry.id   AF-A0A397C4I2-F1
#
_cell.length_a   1.000
_cell.length_b   1.000
_cell.length_c   1.000
_cell.angle_alpha   90.00
_cell.angle_beta   90.00
_cell.angle_gamma   90.00
#
_symmetry.space_group_name_H-M   'P 1'
#
loop_
_entity.id
_entity.type
_entity.pdbx_description
1 polymer ?
#
loop_
_entity_poly.entity_id
_entity_poly.type
_entity_poly.pdbx_seq_one_letter_code
_entity_poly.pdbx_strand_id
1 'polypeptide(L)'
;MKTSAVFLSIVAVVAANKTKFDAAVLESIKKSSTVDVLVAYAYLLFLENPRGSSLYSLAKCKPGLLNGEVDCYGMTEEELYSIAALPEVHHILPPRDYSAFDSPKITPKPTTTAATPTHDHLVQKLLAQNPVRRLGNLKHGVGDIINHRWFSGYDWDGLLKHKLTPPIIPQLKNNMDSSNFERITDELKDVTPCAWDPDF
;
A
#
# COMPACT_ATOMS: atom_id res chain seq x y z
N MET A 1 -50.44 13.23 8.56
CA MET A 1 -49.71 11.94 8.50
C MET A 1 -48.77 11.78 7.29
N LYS A 2 -48.38 12.86 6.57
CA LYS A 2 -47.46 12.75 5.40
C LYS A 2 -45.99 13.06 5.72
N THR A 3 -45.68 13.63 6.87
CA THR A 3 -44.32 14.03 7.26
C THR A 3 -43.43 12.86 7.67
N SER A 4 -43.98 11.84 8.36
CA SER A 4 -43.18 10.72 8.91
C SER A 4 -42.46 9.88 7.84
N ALA A 5 -43.11 9.63 6.69
CA ALA A 5 -42.52 8.81 5.63
C ALA A 5 -41.34 9.50 4.91
N VAL A 6 -41.43 10.82 4.69
CA VAL A 6 -40.37 11.60 4.05
C VAL A 6 -39.12 11.68 4.94
N PHE A 7 -39.31 11.87 6.26
CA PHE A 7 -38.21 11.86 7.22
C PHE A 7 -37.50 10.50 7.28
N LEU A 8 -38.25 9.39 7.27
CA LEU A 8 -37.66 8.04 7.27
C LEU A 8 -36.85 7.77 6.00
N SER A 9 -37.32 8.21 4.83
CA SER A 9 -36.56 8.08 3.57
C SER A 9 -35.27 8.91 3.56
N ILE A 10 -35.30 10.14 4.07
CA ILE A 10 -34.11 11.00 4.15
C ILE A 10 -33.08 10.39 5.11
N VAL A 11 -33.50 9.92 6.29
CA VAL A 11 -32.59 9.30 7.26
C VAL A 11 -31.97 8.01 6.71
N ALA A 12 -32.73 7.20 5.97
CA ALA A 12 -32.22 5.98 5.34
C ALA A 12 -31.19 6.29 4.23
N VAL A 13 -31.42 7.32 3.40
CA VAL A 13 -30.46 7.76 2.37
C VAL A 13 -29.18 8.31 3.00
N VAL A 14 -29.29 9.11 4.06
CA VAL A 14 -28.13 9.64 4.80
C VAL A 14 -27.34 8.51 5.46
N ALA A 15 -28.01 7.53 6.06
CA ALA A 15 -27.37 6.37 6.67
C ALA A 15 -26.68 5.48 5.63
N ALA A 16 -27.30 5.25 4.47
CA ALA A 16 -26.72 4.48 3.37
C ALA A 16 -25.50 5.16 2.75
N ASN A 17 -25.47 6.50 2.69
CA ASN A 17 -24.32 7.22 2.16
C ASN A 17 -23.18 7.32 3.17
N LYS A 18 -23.48 7.29 4.47
CA LYS A 18 -22.46 7.30 5.53
C LYS A 18 -21.54 6.09 5.51
N THR A 19 -21.98 4.95 4.96
CA THR A 19 -21.14 3.74 4.82
C THR A 19 -20.05 3.88 3.76
N LYS A 20 -20.11 4.89 2.89
CA LYS A 20 -19.09 5.19 1.89
C LYS A 20 -17.87 5.89 2.49
N PHE A 21 -17.96 6.42 3.71
CA PHE A 21 -16.86 7.13 4.35
C PHE A 21 -15.96 6.19 5.14
N ASP A 22 -14.65 6.35 4.95
CA ASP A 22 -13.66 5.79 5.86
C ASP A 22 -13.77 6.43 7.25
N ALA A 23 -13.47 5.65 8.30
CA ALA A 23 -13.54 6.11 9.68
C ALA A 23 -12.62 7.33 9.94
N ALA A 24 -11.43 7.38 9.33
CA ALA A 24 -10.50 8.48 9.48
C ALA A 24 -11.03 9.80 8.86
N VAL A 25 -11.82 9.71 7.79
CA VAL A 25 -12.48 10.88 7.19
C VAL A 25 -13.57 11.40 8.12
N LEU A 26 -14.38 10.52 8.70
CA LEU A 26 -15.41 10.91 9.67
C LEU A 26 -14.83 11.59 10.91
N GLU A 27 -13.65 11.17 11.37
CA GLU A 27 -12.93 11.85 12.45
C GLU A 27 -12.39 13.22 12.02
N SER A 28 -11.87 13.31 10.80
CA SER A 28 -11.33 14.56 10.24
C SER A 28 -12.42 15.63 10.10
N ILE A 29 -13.62 15.25 9.66
CA ILE A 29 -14.80 16.13 9.55
C ILE A 29 -15.18 16.72 10.92
N LYS A 30 -15.06 15.93 12.01
CA LYS A 30 -15.37 16.43 13.37
C LYS A 30 -14.33 17.44 13.87
N LYS A 31 -13.10 17.36 13.37
CA LYS A 31 -11.96 18.16 13.86
C LYS A 31 -11.75 19.45 13.06
N SER A 32 -12.15 19.47 11.79
CA SER A 32 -11.90 20.58 10.87
C SER A 32 -13.15 20.93 10.08
N SER A 33 -13.37 22.23 9.81
CA SER A 33 -14.47 22.70 8.97
C SER A 33 -14.32 22.31 7.49
N THR A 34 -13.10 22.00 7.07
CA THR A 34 -12.78 21.54 5.71
C THR A 34 -11.76 20.42 5.76
N VAL A 35 -11.92 19.40 4.92
CA VAL A 35 -11.01 18.25 4.84
C VAL A 35 -10.63 17.97 3.39
N ASP A 36 -9.44 17.41 3.19
CA ASP A 36 -9.02 16.85 1.91
C ASP A 36 -9.37 15.36 1.90
N VAL A 37 -9.81 14.83 0.77
CA VAL A 37 -10.23 13.42 0.64
C VAL A 37 -9.87 12.85 -0.72
N LEU A 38 -9.77 11.53 -0.78
CA LEU A 38 -9.68 10.77 -2.02
C LEU A 38 -11.04 10.11 -2.28
N VAL A 39 -11.65 10.39 -3.44
CA VAL A 39 -12.94 9.81 -3.84
C VAL A 39 -12.70 8.71 -4.86
N ALA A 40 -13.05 7.47 -4.50
CA ALA A 40 -12.97 6.31 -5.37
C ALA A 40 -14.33 6.03 -6.03
N TYR A 41 -14.33 5.91 -7.35
CA TYR A 41 -15.51 5.63 -8.15
C TYR A 41 -15.27 4.40 -9.06
N ALA A 42 -16.32 3.64 -9.35
CA ALA A 42 -16.19 2.37 -10.05
C ALA A 42 -15.90 2.56 -11.56
N TYR A 43 -14.67 2.31 -11.99
CA TYR A 43 -14.27 2.40 -13.40
C TYR A 43 -14.94 1.32 -14.29
N LEU A 44 -15.19 0.12 -13.75
CA LEU A 44 -15.65 -1.03 -14.54
C LEU A 44 -17.15 -1.03 -14.89
N LEU A 45 -17.95 -0.16 -14.28
CA LEU A 45 -19.40 -0.07 -14.57
C LEU A 45 -19.72 0.96 -15.67
N PHE A 46 -18.76 1.79 -16.07
CA PHE A 46 -18.95 2.82 -17.09
C PHE A 46 -17.91 2.63 -18.21
N LEU A 47 -18.18 1.68 -19.11
CA LEU A 47 -17.45 1.56 -20.38
C LEU A 47 -17.71 2.75 -21.33
N GLU A 48 -18.56 3.70 -20.95
CA GLU A 48 -18.84 4.91 -21.73
C GLU A 48 -18.39 6.17 -20.95
N ASN A 49 -17.12 6.54 -21.17
CA ASN A 49 -16.56 7.88 -20.99
C ASN A 49 -16.26 8.35 -19.53
N PRO A 50 -15.02 8.19 -19.03
CA PRO A 50 -14.63 8.62 -17.68
C PRO A 50 -14.74 10.13 -17.43
N ARG A 51 -14.88 10.96 -18.49
CA ARG A 51 -15.07 12.42 -18.39
C ARG A 51 -16.53 12.85 -18.19
N GLY A 52 -17.47 11.92 -18.14
CA GLY A 52 -18.90 12.19 -17.95
C GLY A 52 -19.36 12.28 -16.48
N SER A 53 -18.51 11.90 -15.51
CA SER A 53 -18.90 11.99 -14.10
C SER A 53 -18.91 13.43 -13.62
N SER A 54 -19.96 13.77 -12.85
CA SER A 54 -20.11 15.05 -12.15
C SER A 54 -18.96 15.34 -11.17
N LEU A 55 -18.19 14.32 -10.78
CA LEU A 55 -17.01 14.49 -9.93
C LEU A 55 -15.92 15.34 -10.60
N TYR A 56 -15.79 15.29 -11.93
CA TYR A 56 -14.80 16.06 -12.67
C TYR A 56 -15.20 17.51 -12.93
N SER A 57 -16.46 17.88 -12.71
CA SER A 57 -16.92 19.27 -12.82
C SER A 57 -16.85 20.03 -11.49
N LEU A 58 -16.59 19.34 -10.38
CA LEU A 58 -16.39 19.96 -9.07
C LEU A 58 -15.05 20.72 -9.06
N ALA A 59 -15.09 22.04 -8.92
CA ALA A 59 -13.90 22.90 -8.94
C ALA A 59 -12.85 22.54 -7.87
N LYS A 60 -13.27 21.88 -6.77
CA LYS A 60 -12.42 21.44 -5.67
C LYS A 60 -11.75 20.09 -5.91
N CYS A 61 -12.11 19.39 -6.98
CA CYS A 61 -11.69 18.03 -7.27
C CYS A 61 -10.80 17.98 -8.52
N LYS A 62 -9.73 17.18 -8.47
CA LYS A 62 -8.76 16.99 -9.57
C LYS A 62 -8.58 15.50 -9.86
N PRO A 63 -8.28 15.11 -11.12
CA PRO A 63 -7.98 13.72 -11.43
C PRO A 63 -6.84 13.19 -10.54
N GLY A 64 -7.06 12.05 -9.91
CA GLY A 64 -6.07 11.38 -9.07
C GLY A 64 -4.99 10.67 -9.91
N LEU A 65 -4.02 10.06 -9.22
CA LEU A 65 -2.91 9.33 -9.85
C LEU A 65 -3.36 8.01 -10.53
N LEU A 66 -4.43 7.39 -10.02
CA LEU A 66 -4.98 6.14 -10.54
C LEU A 66 -6.30 6.40 -11.25
N ASN A 67 -6.58 5.60 -12.29
CA ASN A 67 -7.89 5.60 -12.95
C ASN A 67 -8.96 5.15 -11.94
N GLY A 68 -10.09 5.86 -11.87
CA GLY A 68 -11.13 5.56 -10.87
C GLY A 68 -11.03 6.38 -9.57
N GLU A 69 -10.09 7.33 -9.49
CA GLU A 69 -9.89 8.14 -8.29
C GLU A 69 -9.82 9.65 -8.60
N VAL A 70 -10.34 10.45 -7.68
CA VAL A 70 -10.35 11.92 -7.73
C VAL A 70 -9.90 12.47 -6.39
N ASP A 71 -8.91 13.36 -6.41
CA ASP A 71 -8.42 14.07 -5.22
C ASP A 71 -9.25 15.36 -5.03
N CYS A 72 -9.97 15.49 -3.92
CA CYS A 72 -10.80 16.65 -3.61
C CYS A 72 -10.25 17.39 -2.38
N TYR A 73 -10.10 18.71 -2.51
CA TYR A 73 -9.43 19.55 -1.51
C TYR A 73 -10.37 20.57 -0.88
N GLY A 74 -10.24 20.79 0.43
CA GLY A 74 -11.01 21.80 1.16
C GLY A 74 -12.51 21.56 1.14
N MET A 75 -12.92 20.30 1.29
CA MET A 75 -14.31 19.86 1.23
C MET A 75 -15.02 20.06 2.56
N THR A 76 -16.21 20.68 2.54
CA THR A 76 -17.07 20.77 3.72
C THR A 76 -17.84 19.46 3.95
N GLU A 77 -18.37 19.28 5.15
CA GLU A 77 -19.22 18.13 5.48
C GLU A 77 -20.40 17.99 4.48
N GLU A 78 -21.07 19.09 4.16
CA GLU A 78 -22.22 19.10 3.23
C GLU A 78 -21.81 18.72 1.80
N GLU A 79 -20.67 19.22 1.32
CA GLU A 79 -20.15 18.88 0.00
C GLU A 79 -19.78 17.40 -0.08
N LEU A 80 -19.21 16.83 0.99
CA LEU A 80 -18.88 15.41 1.05
C LEU A 80 -20.11 14.51 1.08
N TYR A 81 -21.15 14.87 1.84
CA TYR A 81 -22.40 14.11 1.82
C TYR A 81 -23.11 14.20 0.47
N SER A 82 -22.98 15.33 -0.24
CA SER A 82 -23.48 15.48 -1.61
C SER A 82 -22.74 14.56 -2.59
N ILE A 83 -21.41 14.46 -2.46
CA ILE A 83 -20.60 13.51 -3.23
C ILE A 83 -20.96 12.07 -2.89
N ALA A 84 -21.12 11.73 -1.61
CA ALA A 84 -21.49 10.38 -1.19
C ALA A 84 -22.86 9.94 -1.73
N ALA A 85 -23.76 10.89 -2.03
CA ALA A 85 -25.05 10.61 -2.64
C ALA A 85 -24.96 10.20 -4.12
N LEU A 86 -23.83 10.42 -4.78
CA LEU A 86 -23.62 10.00 -6.16
C LEU A 86 -23.53 8.47 -6.26
N PRO A 87 -24.26 7.83 -7.18
CA PRO A 87 -24.28 6.38 -7.33
C PRO A 87 -22.93 5.81 -7.79
N GLU A 88 -22.12 6.58 -8.51
CA GLU A 88 -20.80 6.15 -8.98
C GLU A 88 -19.74 6.10 -7.86
N VAL A 89 -19.95 6.83 -6.76
CA VAL A 89 -19.01 6.90 -5.64
C VAL A 89 -19.15 5.66 -4.77
N HIS A 90 -18.04 4.94 -4.63
CA HIS A 90 -17.96 3.71 -3.84
C HIS A 90 -17.35 3.99 -2.45
N HIS A 91 -16.25 4.74 -2.40
CA HIS A 91 -15.57 5.11 -1.15
C HIS A 91 -15.07 6.54 -1.13
N ILE A 92 -15.08 7.14 0.06
CA ILE A 92 -14.42 8.41 0.39
C ILE A 92 -13.37 8.09 1.43
N LEU A 93 -12.11 8.17 1.02
CA LEU A 93 -10.93 7.76 1.76
C LEU A 93 -10.16 9.00 2.26
N PRO A 94 -9.32 8.86 3.31
CA PRO A 94 -8.40 9.92 3.69
C PRO A 94 -7.55 10.33 2.48
N PRO A 95 -7.09 11.59 2.44
CA PRO A 95 -6.23 12.04 1.36
C PRO A 95 -4.97 11.18 1.38
N ARG A 96 -4.37 10.95 0.21
CA ARG A 96 -3.11 10.21 0.20
C ARG A 96 -2.11 10.99 1.04
N ASP A 97 -1.42 10.26 1.90
CA ASP A 97 -0.31 10.81 2.63
C ASP A 97 0.83 11.03 1.62
N TYR A 98 0.83 12.22 1.01
CA TYR A 98 1.94 12.75 0.22
C TYR A 98 2.93 13.51 1.09
N SER A 99 2.69 13.62 2.42
CA SER A 99 3.85 13.65 3.29
C SER A 99 4.62 12.39 2.88
N ALA A 100 5.87 12.57 2.51
CA ALA A 100 6.66 11.51 1.90
C ALA A 100 6.51 10.21 2.72
N PHE A 101 7.10 9.10 2.28
CA PHE A 101 7.77 8.30 3.31
C PHE A 101 8.58 9.30 4.12
N ASP A 102 8.05 9.71 5.28
CA ASP A 102 8.54 10.83 6.05
C ASP A 102 9.96 10.39 6.27
N SER A 103 10.89 10.99 5.50
CA SER A 103 12.19 10.39 5.29
C SER A 103 12.72 10.28 6.68
N PRO A 104 12.81 9.07 7.27
CA PRO A 104 12.55 8.91 8.68
C PRO A 104 13.41 9.96 9.31
N LYS A 105 12.78 10.96 9.95
CA LYS A 105 13.52 11.92 10.75
C LYS A 105 13.98 11.09 11.94
N ILE A 106 14.95 10.21 11.66
CA ILE A 106 16.03 9.83 12.53
C ILE A 106 16.71 11.18 12.76
N THR A 107 16.10 12.02 13.60
CA THR A 107 16.88 12.79 14.52
C THR A 107 17.90 11.78 15.04
N PRO A 108 19.20 11.97 14.79
CA PRO A 108 20.18 11.06 15.37
C PRO A 108 19.92 11.15 16.87
N LYS A 109 19.28 10.10 17.42
CA LYS A 109 19.14 9.97 18.86
C LYS A 109 20.56 10.15 19.39
N PRO A 110 20.77 11.03 20.38
CA PRO A 110 22.11 11.27 20.89
C PRO A 110 22.70 9.91 21.24
N THR A 111 23.73 9.51 20.50
CA THR A 111 24.43 8.26 20.76
C THR A 111 25.30 8.53 21.96
N THR A 112 24.73 8.33 23.15
CA THR A 112 25.50 8.18 24.38
C THR A 112 25.59 6.69 24.67
N THR A 113 26.72 6.12 24.26
CA THR A 113 27.43 5.01 24.92
C THR A 113 26.62 3.80 25.38
N ALA A 114 26.36 2.88 24.44
CA ALA A 114 26.45 1.42 24.61
C ALA A 114 26.62 0.82 23.21
N ALA A 115 27.44 -0.22 23.03
CA ALA A 115 27.71 -0.81 21.72
C ALA A 115 26.39 -1.18 21.01
N THR A 116 26.07 -0.50 19.91
CA THR A 116 24.88 -0.76 19.10
C THR A 116 24.85 -2.24 18.70
N PRO A 117 23.70 -2.94 18.83
CA PRO A 117 23.55 -4.29 18.29
C PRO A 117 23.96 -4.32 16.83
N THR A 118 24.78 -5.30 16.43
CA THR A 118 25.41 -5.34 15.10
C THR A 118 24.38 -5.43 13.97
N HIS A 119 23.20 -6.03 14.24
CA HIS A 119 22.07 -6.12 13.32
C HIS A 119 21.46 -4.74 13.00
N ASP A 120 21.15 -3.94 14.02
CA ASP A 120 20.46 -2.65 13.82
C ASP A 120 21.33 -1.69 13.01
N HIS A 121 22.64 -1.74 13.24
CA HIS A 121 23.61 -0.97 12.47
C HIS A 121 23.69 -1.42 10.99
N LEU A 122 23.59 -2.73 10.71
CA LEU A 122 23.51 -3.23 9.33
C LEU A 122 22.27 -2.68 8.62
N VAL A 123 21.11 -2.80 9.26
CA VAL A 123 19.82 -2.34 8.72
C VAL A 123 19.86 -0.83 8.44
N GLN A 124 20.35 -0.03 9.38
CA GLN A 124 20.49 1.43 9.19
C GLN A 124 21.37 1.79 7.98
N LYS A 125 22.46 1.05 7.76
CA LYS A 125 23.37 1.31 6.62
C LYS A 125 22.83 0.83 5.27
N LEU A 126 22.06 -0.26 5.26
CA LEU A 126 21.35 -0.73 4.06
C LEU A 126 20.20 0.20 3.69
N LEU A 127 19.52 0.79 4.68
CA LEU A 127 18.41 1.72 4.49
C LEU A 127 18.85 3.18 4.48
N ALA A 128 20.11 3.46 4.11
CA ALA A 128 20.58 4.83 3.98
C ALA A 128 19.75 5.57 2.91
N GLN A 129 19.21 6.73 3.30
CA GLN A 129 18.39 7.57 2.44
C GLN A 129 19.16 8.06 1.21
N ASN A 130 20.41 8.52 1.41
CA ASN A 130 21.30 8.86 0.31
C ASN A 130 21.89 7.57 -0.31
N PRO A 131 21.60 7.25 -1.58
CA PRO A 131 22.09 6.03 -2.23
C PRO A 131 23.62 5.92 -2.26
N VAL A 132 24.34 7.03 -2.35
CA VAL A 132 25.82 7.05 -2.40
C VAL A 132 26.43 6.58 -1.07
N ARG A 133 25.68 6.70 0.03
CA ARG A 133 26.11 6.25 1.37
C ARG A 133 25.58 4.88 1.74
N ARG A 134 24.76 4.27 0.88
CA ARG A 134 24.11 2.99 1.14
C ARG A 134 25.12 1.85 1.05
N LEU A 135 25.12 0.99 2.05
CA LEU A 135 25.94 -0.23 2.02
C LEU A 135 25.57 -1.06 0.79
N GLY A 136 26.56 -1.56 0.05
CA GLY A 136 26.35 -2.18 -1.26
C GLY A 136 26.57 -1.25 -2.45
N ASN A 137 26.51 0.07 -2.24
CA ASN A 137 26.79 1.10 -3.26
C ASN A 137 28.02 1.98 -2.90
N LEU A 138 28.83 1.49 -1.96
CA LEU A 138 30.10 2.09 -1.59
C LEU A 138 31.22 1.56 -2.51
N LYS A 139 32.46 1.96 -2.24
CA LYS A 139 33.63 1.61 -3.06
C LYS A 139 33.80 0.10 -3.28
N HIS A 140 33.50 -0.75 -2.29
CA HIS A 140 33.68 -2.21 -2.42
C HIS A 140 32.36 -2.94 -2.74
N GLY A 141 31.29 -2.20 -3.06
CA GLY A 141 30.00 -2.75 -3.43
C GLY A 141 29.47 -3.73 -2.38
N VAL A 142 29.12 -4.95 -2.82
CA VAL A 142 28.66 -6.04 -1.95
C VAL A 142 29.71 -6.47 -0.90
N GLY A 143 31.00 -6.24 -1.17
CA GLY A 143 32.07 -6.54 -0.23
C GLY A 143 31.91 -5.78 1.10
N ASP A 144 31.36 -4.58 1.08
CA ASP A 144 31.09 -3.82 2.31
C ASP A 144 29.93 -4.42 3.13
N ILE A 145 29.02 -5.17 2.49
CA ILE A 145 27.95 -5.93 3.17
C ILE A 145 28.52 -7.20 3.80
N ILE A 146 29.25 -7.98 3.00
CA ILE A 146 29.87 -9.26 3.42
C ILE A 146 30.80 -9.06 4.62
N ASN A 147 31.60 -7.99 4.60
CA ASN A 147 32.57 -7.67 5.66
C ASN A 147 31.95 -6.92 6.86
N HIS A 148 30.63 -6.73 6.89
CA HIS A 148 29.98 -6.06 8.00
C HIS A 148 30.07 -6.90 9.29
N ARG A 149 30.22 -6.24 10.45
CA ARG A 149 30.39 -6.92 11.76
C ARG A 149 29.25 -7.89 12.12
N TRP A 150 28.06 -7.69 11.57
CA TRP A 150 26.94 -8.65 11.74
C TRP A 150 27.27 -10.04 11.17
N PHE A 151 28.04 -10.10 10.08
CA PHE A 151 28.51 -11.34 9.46
C PHE A 151 29.89 -11.78 9.97
N SER A 152 30.40 -11.20 11.04
CA SER A 152 31.70 -11.56 11.58
C SER A 152 31.71 -13.05 11.99
N GLY A 153 32.62 -13.82 11.41
CA GLY A 153 32.73 -15.27 11.64
C GLY A 153 31.80 -16.13 10.79
N TYR A 154 31.00 -15.54 9.90
CA TYR A 154 30.22 -16.29 8.91
C TYR A 154 31.14 -16.79 7.78
N ASP A 155 31.13 -18.10 7.54
CA ASP A 155 31.97 -18.73 6.50
C ASP A 155 31.29 -18.66 5.12
N TRP A 156 31.50 -17.54 4.44
CA TRP A 156 30.98 -17.29 3.09
C TRP A 156 31.53 -18.28 2.05
N ASP A 157 32.78 -18.73 2.19
CA ASP A 157 33.37 -19.73 1.30
C ASP A 157 32.74 -21.11 1.51
N GLY A 158 32.46 -21.47 2.77
CA GLY A 158 31.71 -22.66 3.13
C GLY A 158 30.28 -22.63 2.58
N LEU A 159 29.62 -21.47 2.62
CA LEU A 159 28.30 -21.30 2.00
C LEU A 159 28.37 -21.58 0.50
N LEU A 160 29.30 -20.93 -0.21
CA LEU A 160 29.44 -21.07 -1.67
C LEU A 160 29.80 -22.51 -2.09
N LYS A 161 30.57 -23.21 -1.25
CA LYS A 161 30.96 -24.62 -1.48
C LYS A 161 29.93 -25.62 -0.94
N HIS A 162 28.76 -25.15 -0.51
CA HIS A 162 27.68 -25.97 0.09
C HIS A 162 28.14 -26.84 1.26
N LYS A 163 29.08 -26.34 2.07
CA LYS A 163 29.64 -27.03 3.26
C LYS A 163 28.94 -26.68 4.56
N LEU A 164 28.20 -25.57 4.59
CA LEU A 164 27.43 -25.18 5.77
C LEU A 164 26.16 -26.03 5.88
N THR A 165 25.90 -26.52 7.08
CA THR A 165 24.62 -27.14 7.41
C THR A 165 23.55 -26.04 7.48
N PRO A 166 22.47 -26.11 6.67
CA PRO A 166 21.40 -25.14 6.75
C PRO A 166 20.65 -25.28 8.10
N PRO A 167 20.12 -24.19 8.66
CA PRO A 167 19.41 -24.24 9.94
C PRO A 167 18.08 -25.01 9.88
N ILE A 168 17.51 -25.16 8.69
CA ILE A 168 16.28 -25.91 8.43
C ILE A 168 16.57 -26.91 7.31
N ILE A 169 16.37 -28.19 7.61
CA ILE A 169 16.50 -29.28 6.64
C ILE A 169 15.09 -29.84 6.42
N PRO A 170 14.46 -29.58 5.27
CA PRO A 170 13.12 -30.11 4.97
C PRO A 170 13.18 -31.63 4.87
N GLN A 171 12.13 -32.30 5.34
CA GLN A 171 12.02 -33.75 5.24
C GLN A 171 11.48 -34.12 3.86
N LEU A 172 12.15 -35.07 3.20
CA LEU A 172 11.77 -35.59 1.89
C LEU A 172 11.67 -37.11 1.97
N LYS A 173 10.52 -37.65 1.55
CA LYS A 173 10.29 -39.11 1.50
C LYS A 173 10.86 -39.73 0.23
N ASN A 174 10.74 -39.03 -0.90
CA ASN A 174 11.21 -39.45 -2.22
C ASN A 174 11.21 -38.27 -3.20
N ASN A 175 11.68 -38.50 -4.43
CA ASN A 175 11.79 -37.46 -5.46
C ASN A 175 10.44 -36.89 -5.95
N MET A 176 9.31 -37.52 -5.60
CA MET A 176 7.96 -37.09 -5.94
C MET A 176 7.21 -36.50 -4.72
N ASP A 177 7.91 -36.27 -3.60
CA ASP A 177 7.30 -35.76 -2.38
C ASP A 177 6.99 -34.26 -2.49
N SER A 178 5.69 -33.93 -2.54
CA SER A 178 5.18 -32.56 -2.55
C SER A 178 4.69 -32.07 -1.18
N SER A 179 5.01 -32.77 -0.09
CA SER A 179 4.46 -32.46 1.25
C SER A 179 4.96 -31.14 1.86
N ASN A 180 6.06 -30.60 1.36
CA ASN A 180 6.55 -29.26 1.74
C ASN A 180 5.87 -28.12 0.96
N PHE A 181 4.88 -28.43 0.10
CA PHE A 181 4.09 -27.48 -0.66
C PHE A 181 2.62 -27.52 -0.23
N GLU A 182 1.92 -26.41 -0.45
CA GLU A 182 0.46 -26.35 -0.24
C GLU A 182 -0.28 -27.19 -1.29
N ARG A 183 -1.38 -27.82 -0.87
CA ARG A 183 -2.23 -28.60 -1.78
C ARG A 183 -3.20 -27.65 -2.51
N ILE A 184 -2.93 -27.42 -3.78
CA ILE A 184 -3.82 -26.64 -4.66
C ILE A 184 -4.92 -27.58 -5.18
N THR A 185 -6.19 -27.25 -4.92
CA THR A 185 -7.37 -28.03 -5.35
C THR A 185 -8.10 -27.46 -6.55
N ASP A 186 -7.75 -26.24 -6.97
CA ASP A 186 -8.52 -25.50 -7.96
C ASP A 186 -8.30 -26.07 -9.36
N GLU A 187 -9.41 -26.26 -10.07
CA GLU A 187 -9.43 -26.60 -11.49
C GLU A 187 -8.77 -25.46 -12.26
N LEU A 188 -7.75 -25.79 -13.06
CA LEU A 188 -7.12 -24.87 -13.99
C LEU A 188 -8.23 -24.21 -14.82
N LYS A 189 -8.51 -22.93 -14.54
CA LYS A 189 -9.38 -22.14 -15.42
C LYS A 189 -8.73 -22.16 -16.79
N ASP A 190 -9.50 -22.53 -17.80
CA ASP A 190 -9.04 -22.56 -19.17
C ASP A 190 -8.60 -21.13 -19.56
N VAL A 191 -7.29 -20.89 -19.51
CA VAL A 191 -6.73 -19.58 -19.82
C VAL A 191 -6.68 -19.50 -21.33
N THR A 192 -7.46 -18.59 -21.92
CA THR A 192 -7.39 -18.31 -23.35
C THR A 192 -5.96 -17.90 -23.70
N PRO A 193 -5.26 -18.59 -24.61
CA PRO A 193 -3.90 -18.24 -24.98
C PRO A 193 -3.89 -16.85 -25.62
N CYS A 194 -3.18 -15.90 -25.00
CA CYS A 194 -2.78 -14.68 -25.69
C CYS A 194 -1.40 -14.90 -26.32
N ALA A 195 -1.24 -14.50 -27.58
CA ALA A 195 -0.02 -14.71 -28.37
C ALA A 195 1.12 -13.72 -28.00
N TRP A 196 1.27 -13.42 -26.70
CA TRP A 196 2.28 -12.48 -26.22
C TRP A 196 3.69 -13.07 -26.23
N ASP A 197 3.78 -14.40 -26.26
CA ASP A 197 5.04 -15.12 -26.30
C ASP A 197 5.07 -16.11 -27.47
N PRO A 198 5.54 -15.68 -28.66
CA PRO A 198 5.57 -16.53 -29.84
C PRO A 198 6.74 -17.52 -29.84
N ASP A 199 7.73 -17.33 -28.96
CA ASP A 199 8.95 -18.13 -28.92
C ASP A 199 8.91 -19.26 -27.85
N PHE A 200 7.84 -19.34 -27.04
CA PHE A 200 7.67 -20.32 -25.96
C PHE A 200 6.41 -21.18 -26.10
#